data_AF-A0A4V1T1F6-F1
#
_entry.id   AF-A0A4V1T1F6-F1
#
_cell.length_a   1.000
_cell.length_b   1.000
_cell.length_c   1.000
_cell.angle_alpha   90.00
_cell.angle_beta   90.00
_cell.angle_gamma   90.00
#
_symmetry.space_group_name_H-M   'P 1'
#
loop_
_entity.id
_entity.type
_entity.pdbx_description
1 polymer ?
#
loop_
_entity_poly.entity_id
_entity_poly.type
_entity_poly.pdbx_seq_one_letter_code
_entity_poly.pdbx_strand_id
1 'polypeptide(L)'
;MIKYADFEEAVAAAAGDISNWRHILPAIPYAHRRRYLMTVQEGFEMPVAFDMVMASLTLYEDDYLKFLEEAMAVYLNKPVNHSPNGNK
;
A
#
# COMPACT_ATOMS: atom_id res chain seq x y z
N MET A 1 -6.31 -14.24 -5.50
CA MET A 1 -7.15 -14.18 -4.29
C MET A 1 -6.29 -14.59 -3.10
N ILE A 2 -6.07 -13.71 -2.11
CA ILE A 2 -5.23 -14.01 -0.93
C ILE A 2 -6.15 -14.34 0.25
N LYS A 3 -6.02 -15.53 0.86
CA LYS A 3 -6.81 -15.86 2.06
C LYS A 3 -6.38 -15.00 3.24
N TYR A 4 -7.22 -14.89 4.27
CA TYR A 4 -6.89 -14.00 5.40
C TYR A 4 -5.64 -14.45 6.15
N ALA A 5 -5.48 -15.76 6.41
CA ALA A 5 -4.29 -16.31 7.06
C ALA A 5 -3.01 -15.99 6.24
N ASP A 6 -3.02 -16.27 4.94
CA ASP A 6 -1.90 -15.97 4.05
C ASP A 6 -1.58 -14.46 4.00
N PHE A 7 -2.60 -13.61 4.06
CA PHE A 7 -2.44 -12.16 4.10
C PHE A 7 -1.77 -11.70 5.40
N GLU A 8 -2.23 -12.19 6.54
CA GLU A 8 -1.66 -11.86 7.85
C GLU A 8 -0.20 -12.31 7.95
N GLU A 9 0.11 -13.52 7.51
CA GLU A 9 1.48 -14.04 7.45
C GLU A 9 2.38 -13.18 6.54
N ALA A 10 1.89 -12.80 5.35
CA ALA A 10 2.64 -11.96 4.42
C ALA A 10 2.91 -10.56 4.99
N VAL A 11 1.95 -9.97 5.71
CA VAL A 11 2.16 -8.66 6.36
C VAL A 11 3.15 -8.77 7.50
N ALA A 12 3.06 -9.81 8.33
CA ALA A 12 4.04 -10.04 9.40
C ALA A 12 5.46 -10.25 8.85
N ALA A 13 5.59 -10.97 7.73
CA ALA A 13 6.87 -11.14 7.05
C ALA A 13 7.45 -9.83 6.50
N ALA A 14 6.60 -8.90 6.04
CA ALA A 14 7.04 -7.63 5.48
C ALA A 14 7.30 -6.55 6.55
N ALA A 15 6.45 -6.46 7.58
CA ALA A 15 6.48 -5.40 8.59
C ALA A 15 7.24 -5.77 9.87
N GLY A 16 7.47 -7.06 10.12
CA GLY A 16 8.02 -7.55 11.40
C GLY A 16 6.94 -7.74 12.47
N ASP A 17 7.15 -7.20 13.66
CA ASP A 17 6.18 -7.33 14.76
C ASP A 17 4.94 -6.48 14.49
N ILE A 18 3.81 -7.16 14.29
CA ILE A 18 2.50 -6.55 14.00
C ILE A 18 1.57 -6.51 15.20
N SER A 19 2.02 -6.89 16.40
CA SER A 19 1.17 -7.05 17.59
C SER A 19 0.29 -5.82 17.88
N ASN A 20 0.87 -4.62 17.80
CA ASN A 20 0.17 -3.36 18.04
C ASN A 20 -0.86 -3.00 16.95
N TRP A 21 -0.68 -3.53 15.74
CA TRP A 21 -1.46 -3.15 14.56
C TRP A 21 -2.32 -4.27 14.01
N ARG A 22 -2.28 -5.47 14.58
CA ARG A 22 -3.01 -6.66 14.10
C ARG A 22 -4.50 -6.41 13.90
N HIS A 23 -5.10 -5.55 14.73
CA HIS A 23 -6.51 -5.19 14.68
C HIS A 23 -6.93 -4.45 13.39
N ILE A 24 -6.00 -3.86 12.64
CA ILE A 24 -6.32 -3.17 11.38
C ILE A 24 -6.42 -4.16 10.20
N LEU A 25 -5.79 -5.33 10.28
CA LEU A 25 -5.75 -6.29 9.18
C LEU A 25 -7.14 -6.80 8.76
N PRO A 26 -8.07 -7.11 9.68
CA PRO A 26 -9.44 -7.45 9.32
C PRO A 26 -10.22 -6.33 8.62
N ALA A 27 -9.87 -5.06 8.87
CA ALA A 27 -10.58 -3.91 8.29
C ALA A 27 -10.23 -3.67 6.81
N ILE A 28 -9.16 -4.29 6.31
CA ILE A 28 -8.74 -4.13 4.91
C ILE A 28 -9.65 -4.97 4.02
N PRO A 29 -10.38 -4.34 3.07
CA PRO A 29 -11.28 -5.07 2.21
C PRO A 29 -10.52 -6.09 1.37
N TYR A 30 -11.17 -7.23 1.14
CA TYR A 30 -10.57 -8.38 0.48
C TYR A 30 -9.89 -8.03 -0.85
N ALA A 31 -10.54 -7.19 -1.67
CA ALA A 31 -10.04 -6.75 -2.97
C ALA A 31 -8.75 -5.93 -2.90
N HIS A 32 -8.44 -5.32 -1.76
CA HIS A 32 -7.31 -4.40 -1.60
C HIS A 32 -6.19 -4.94 -0.70
N ARG A 33 -6.26 -6.21 -0.29
CA ARG A 33 -5.17 -6.85 0.48
C ARG A 33 -3.83 -6.84 -0.24
N ARG A 34 -3.83 -7.02 -1.57
CA ARG A 34 -2.61 -6.92 -2.39
C ARG A 34 -2.00 -5.52 -2.32
N ARG A 35 -2.84 -4.49 -2.41
CA ARG A 35 -2.42 -3.08 -2.32
C ARG A 35 -1.75 -2.80 -0.98
N TYR A 36 -2.42 -3.19 0.11
CA TYR A 36 -1.86 -3.03 1.45
C TYR A 36 -0.50 -3.71 1.60
N LEU A 37 -0.38 -4.96 1.16
CA LEU A 37 0.87 -5.69 1.21
C LEU A 37 1.98 -4.97 0.43
N MET A 38 1.68 -4.46 -0.76
CA MET A 38 2.64 -3.69 -1.56
C MET A 38 3.10 -2.44 -0.81
N THR A 39 2.19 -1.66 -0.22
CA THR A 39 2.58 -0.45 0.53
C THR A 39 3.46 -0.77 1.72
N VAL A 40 3.15 -1.83 2.47
CA VAL A 40 3.98 -2.28 3.59
C VAL A 40 5.36 -2.74 3.10
N GLN A 41 5.43 -3.43 1.96
CA GLN A 41 6.70 -3.88 1.35
C GLN A 41 7.59 -2.74 0.86
N GLU A 42 7.00 -1.61 0.46
CA GLU A 42 7.72 -0.38 0.13
C GLU A 42 8.29 0.33 1.37
N GLY A 43 7.97 -0.16 2.58
CA GLY A 43 8.54 0.32 3.84
C GLY A 43 7.68 1.35 4.57
N PHE A 44 6.44 1.56 4.16
CA PHE A 44 5.49 2.38 4.92
C PHE A 44 5.05 1.67 6.20
N GLU A 45 4.87 2.46 7.26
CA GLU A 45 4.28 1.97 8.49
C GLU A 45 2.85 1.47 8.25
N MET A 46 2.47 0.40 8.96
CA MET A 46 1.16 -0.24 8.86
C MET A 46 -0.07 0.70 8.92
N PRO A 47 -0.15 1.70 9.83
CA PRO A 47 -1.25 2.67 9.82
C PRO A 47 -1.25 3.56 8.58
N VAL A 48 -0.08 3.99 8.11
CA VAL A 48 0.05 4.81 6.88
C VAL A 48 -0.38 4.00 5.66
N ALA A 49 0.05 2.74 5.56
CA ALA A 49 -0.39 1.83 4.51
C ALA A 49 -1.91 1.62 4.52
N PHE A 50 -2.52 1.60 5.70
CA PHE A 50 -3.98 1.47 5.82
C PHE A 50 -4.68 2.72 5.28
N ASP A 51 -4.25 3.90 5.70
CA ASP A 51 -4.82 5.18 5.24
C ASP A 51 -4.70 5.33 3.73
N MET A 52 -3.54 4.98 3.17
CA MET A 52 -3.30 4.98 1.72
C MET A 52 -4.26 4.07 0.96
N VAL A 53 -4.52 2.86 1.47
CA VAL A 53 -5.48 1.93 0.85
C VAL A 53 -6.91 2.46 0.98
N MET A 54 -7.29 3.00 2.14
CA MET A 54 -8.63 3.54 2.36
C MET A 54 -8.91 4.78 1.49
N ALA A 55 -7.91 5.65 1.29
CA ALA A 55 -8.01 6.81 0.43
C ALA A 55 -8.09 6.46 -1.07
N SER A 56 -7.70 5.24 -1.45
CA SER A 56 -7.54 4.82 -2.85
C SER A 56 -8.47 3.66 -3.26
N LEU A 57 -9.52 3.37 -2.49
CA LEU A 57 -10.44 2.25 -2.74
C LEU A 57 -11.08 2.31 -4.14
N THR A 58 -11.33 3.52 -4.65
CA THR A 58 -11.97 3.74 -5.96
C THR A 58 -10.98 3.84 -7.11
N LEU A 59 -9.67 3.88 -6.84
CA LEU A 59 -8.66 3.93 -7.89
C LEU A 59 -8.55 2.59 -8.60
N TYR A 60 -8.31 2.63 -9.91
CA TYR A 60 -7.84 1.47 -10.65
C TYR A 60 -6.43 1.09 -10.22
N GLU A 61 -5.99 -0.12 -10.56
CA GLU A 61 -4.70 -0.64 -10.12
C GLU A 61 -3.53 0.23 -10.61
N ASP A 62 -3.51 0.62 -11.89
CA ASP A 62 -2.45 1.46 -12.46
C ASP A 62 -2.37 2.84 -11.79
N ASP A 63 -3.53 3.44 -11.45
CA ASP A 63 -3.57 4.74 -10.78
C ASP A 63 -3.13 4.63 -9.32
N TYR A 64 -3.45 3.51 -8.67
CA TYR A 64 -2.94 3.22 -7.34
C TYR A 64 -1.41 3.02 -7.33
N LEU A 65 -0.83 2.39 -8.35
CA LEU A 65 0.63 2.24 -8.45
C LEU A 65 1.32 3.59 -8.60
N LYS A 66 0.77 4.49 -9.43
CA LYS A 66 1.27 5.88 -9.55
C LYS A 66 1.16 6.62 -8.22
N PHE A 67 0.02 6.52 -7.55
CA PHE A 67 -0.18 7.10 -6.21
C PHE A 67 0.86 6.60 -5.20
N LEU A 68 1.17 5.30 -5.21
CA LEU A 68 2.19 4.70 -4.34
C LEU A 68 3.60 5.22 -4.68
N GLU A 69 3.93 5.32 -5.96
CA GLU A 69 5.21 5.87 -6.44
C GLU A 69 5.39 7.34 -6.02
N GLU A 70 4.35 8.16 -6.19
CA GLU A 70 4.32 9.56 -5.76
C GLU A 70 4.52 9.68 -4.24
N ALA A 71 3.79 8.88 -3.46
CA ALA A 71 3.91 8.85 -2.02
C ALA A 71 5.33 8.45 -1.57
N MET A 72 5.93 7.45 -2.23
CA MET A 72 7.30 7.00 -1.95
C MET A 72 8.34 8.08 -2.24
N ALA A 73 8.19 8.80 -3.35
CA ALA A 73 9.10 9.87 -3.71
C ALA A 73 9.04 11.01 -2.67
N VAL A 74 7.85 11.38 -2.19
CA VAL A 74 7.69 12.35 -1.08
C VAL A 74 8.29 11.81 0.21
N TYR A 75 7.98 10.57 0.57
CA TYR A 75 8.45 9.94 1.82
C TYR A 75 9.97 9.82 1.90
N LEU A 76 10.62 9.52 0.77
CA LEU A 76 12.08 9.39 0.66
C LEU A 76 12.80 10.70 0.32
N ASN A 77 12.08 11.83 0.23
CA ASN A 77 12.64 13.13 -0.17
C ASN A 77 13.33 13.09 -1.56
N LYS A 78 12.84 12.25 -2.47
CA LYS A 78 13.32 12.13 -3.86
C LYS A 78 12.45 12.97 -4.80
N PRO A 79 13.02 13.59 -5.84
CA PRO A 79 12.22 14.34 -6.81
C PRO A 79 11.27 13.39 -7.56
N VAL A 80 9.98 13.71 -7.54
CA VAL A 80 8.95 13.04 -8.35
C VAL A 80 9.12 13.51 -9.79
N ASN A 81 9.68 12.67 -10.66
CA ASN A 81 9.73 12.96 -12.10
C ASN A 81 8.44 12.49 -12.75
N HIS A 82 7.40 13.33 -12.74
CA HIS A 82 6.29 13.16 -13.67
C HIS A 82 6.78 13.45 -15.08
N SER A 83 7.10 12.41 -15.84
CA SER A 83 7.22 12.55 -17.30
C SER A 83 5.83 12.91 -17.83
N PRO A 84 5.63 14.11 -18.42
CA PRO A 84 4.35 14.43 -19.02
C PRO A 84 4.20 13.52 -20.24
N ASN A 85 3.34 12.51 -20.14
CA ASN A 85 2.97 11.71 -21.29
C ASN A 85 2.45 12.67 -22.36
N GLY A 86 3.20 12.75 -23.45
CA GLY A 86 2.92 13.60 -24.59
C GLY A 86 1.63 13.16 -25.26
N ASN A 87 0.59 13.97 -25.11
CA ASN A 87 -0.45 14.08 -26.12
C ASN A 87 0.02 15.12 -27.13
N LYS A 88 0.52 14.63 -28.28
CA LYS A 88 0.50 15.36 -29.54
C LYS A 88 -0.85 15.15 -30.21
#